data_AF-A0A920NS68-F1
#
_entry.id   AF-A0A920NS68-F1
#
_cell.length_a   1.000
_cell.length_b   1.000
_cell.length_c   1.000
_cell.angle_alpha   90.00
_cell.angle_beta   90.00
_cell.angle_gamma   90.00
#
_symmetry.space_group_name_H-M   'P 1'
#
loop_
_entity.id
_entity.type
_entity.pdbx_description
1 polymer ?
#
loop_
_entity_poly.entity_id
_entity_poly.type
_entity_poly.pdbx_seq_one_letter_code
_entity_poly.pdbx_strand_id
1 'polypeptide(L)' 'MAERLATELIAAANNEGGAIKKKEDTHRMAEANKAFAHFRR' A
#
# COMPACT_ATOMS: atom_id res chain seq x y z
N MET A 1 -1.36 7.59 21.37
CA MET A 1 -1.16 6.46 20.43
C MET A 1 -2.49 6.02 19.82
N ALA A 2 -3.52 5.76 20.62
CA ALA A 2 -4.83 5.27 20.17
C ALA A 2 -5.55 6.21 19.18
N GLU A 3 -5.56 7.53 19.41
CA GLU A 3 -6.23 8.48 18.51
C GLU A 3 -5.61 8.51 17.11
N ARG A 4 -4.27 8.54 17.00
CA ARG A 4 -3.58 8.52 15.71
C ARG A 4 -3.86 7.22 14.93
N LEU A 5 -3.98 6.10 15.65
CA LEU A 5 -4.36 4.82 15.04
C LEU A 5 -5.82 4.86 14.56
N ALA A 6 -6.74 5.39 15.36
CA ALA A 6 -8.14 5.53 14.99
C ALA A 6 -8.30 6.43 13.74
N THR A 7 -7.58 7.56 13.68
CA THR A 7 -7.56 8.44 12.51
C THR A 7 -7.05 7.70 11.27
N GLU A 8 -5.94 6.94 11.39
CA GLU A 8 -5.40 6.18 10.24
C GLU A 8 -6.35 5.07 9.79
N LEU A 9 -7.05 4.41 10.72
CA LEU A 9 -8.05 3.38 10.38
C LEU A 9 -9.27 3.97 9.66
N ILE A 10 -9.75 5.15 10.08
CA ILE A 10 -10.84 5.85 9.39
C ILE A 10 -10.38 6.32 8.00
N ALA A 11 -9.17 6.88 7.89
CA ALA A 11 -8.60 7.28 6.60
C ALA A 11 -8.48 6.06 5.67
N ALA A 12 -7.95 4.93 6.17
CA ALA A 12 -7.83 3.70 5.39
C ALA A 12 -9.21 3.14 4.95
N ALA A 13 -10.25 3.28 5.77
CA ALA A 13 -11.62 2.91 5.39
C ALA A 13 -12.16 3.76 4.24
N ASN A 14 -11.73 5.02 4.15
CA ASN A 14 -12.04 5.91 3.03
C ASN A 14 -11.09 5.74 1.83
N ASN A 15 -10.23 4.71 1.83
CA ASN A 15 -9.16 4.52 0.84
C ASN A 15 -8.15 5.68 0.78
N GLU A 16 -7.96 6.38 1.89
CA GLU A 16 -7.00 7.47 2.04
C GLU A 16 -5.97 7.13 3.12
N GLY A 17 -4.96 7.98 3.29
CA GLY A 17 -3.95 7.82 4.33
C GLY A 17 -2.67 7.10 3.88
N GLY A 18 -1.71 7.04 4.80
CA GLY A 18 -0.35 6.57 4.52
C GLY A 18 -0.31 5.07 4.20
N ALA A 19 -1.15 4.29 4.86
CA ALA A 19 -1.27 2.85 4.63
C ALA A 19 -1.71 2.53 3.19
N ILE A 20 -2.71 3.25 2.66
CA ILE A 20 -3.24 3.03 1.31
C ILE A 20 -2.22 3.48 0.26
N LYS A 21 -1.60 4.65 0.44
CA LYS A 21 -0.54 5.12 -0.46
C LYS A 21 0.61 4.11 -0.57
N LYS A 22 1.07 3.55 0.56
CA LYS A 22 2.11 2.53 0.58
C LYS A 22 1.70 1.25 -0.16
N LYS A 23 0.44 0.83 -0.01
CA LYS A 23 -0.13 -0.30 -0.75
C LYS A 23 -0.09 -0.03 -2.26
N GLU A 24 -0.58 1.12 -2.71
CA GLU A 24 -0.60 1.50 -4.13
C GLU A 24 0.80 1.59 -4.73
N ASP A 25 1.74 2.23 -4.04
CA ASP A 25 3.14 2.32 -4.48
C ASP A 25 3.77 0.93 -4.63
N THR A 26 3.47 0.02 -3.70
CA THR A 26 3.94 -1.37 -3.76
C THR A 26 3.33 -2.12 -4.95
N HIS A 27 2.03 -1.95 -5.22
CA HIS A 27 1.38 -2.56 -6.38
C HIS A 27 1.94 -2.01 -7.70
N ARG A 28 2.09 -0.70 -7.83
CA ARG A 28 2.66 -0.06 -9.03
C ARG A 28 4.09 -0.56 -9.29
N MET A 29 4.90 -0.66 -8.24
CA MET A 29 6.25 -1.19 -8.34
C MET A 29 6.26 -2.67 -8.74
N ALA A 30 5.32 -3.47 -8.24
CA ALA A 30 5.18 -4.87 -8.64
C ALA A 30 4.73 -5.01 -10.11
N GLU A 31 3.82 -4.16 -10.58
CA GLU A 31 3.39 -4.14 -11.99
C GLU A 31 4.52 -3.74 -12.94
N ALA A 32 5.29 -2.72 -12.56
CA ALA A 32 6.46 -2.28 -13.34
C ALA A 32 7.49 -3.41 -13.49
N ASN A 33 7.65 -4.26 -12.47
CA ASN A 33 8.59 -5.37 -12.48
C ASN A 33 7.96 -6.72 -12.91
N LYS A 34 6.73 -6.72 -13.44
CA LYS A 34 6.02 -7.94 -13.84
C LYS A 34 6.80 -8.77 -14.85
N ALA A 35 7.55 -8.12 -15.76
CA ALA A 35 8.42 -8.81 -16.72
C ALA A 35 9.51 -9.65 -16.05
N PHE A 36 9.94 -9.27 -14.84
CA PHE A 36 10.96 -9.98 -14.08
C PHE A 36 10.40 -11.10 -13.19
N ALA A 37 9.09 -11.35 -13.20
CA ALA A 37 8.46 -12.37 -12.35
C ALA A 37 9.05 -13.78 -12.56
N HIS A 38 9.57 -14.06 -13.76
CA HIS A 38 10.19 -15.33 -14.11
C HIS A 38 11.60 -15.55 -13.54
N PHE A 39 12.27 -14.50 -13.03
CA PHE A 39 13.59 -14.59 -12.38
C PHE A 39 13.52 -15.11 -10.94
N ARG A 40 12.32 -15.36 -10.39
CA ARG A 40 12.10 -15.92 -9.05
C ARG A 40 12.27 -17.45 -9.02
N ARG A 41 13.24 -17.98 -9.76
CA ARG A 41 13.64 -19.40 -9.71
C ARG A 41 14.87 -19.54 -8.83
#